data_AF-A0A920EYQ6-F1
#
_entry.id   AF-A0A920EYQ6-F1
#
_cell.length_a   1.000
_cell.length_b   1.000
_cell.length_c   1.000
_cell.angle_alpha   90.00
_cell.angle_beta   90.00
_cell.angle_gamma   90.00
#
_symmetry.space_group_name_H-M   'P 1'
#
loop_
_entity.id
_entity.type
_entity.pdbx_description
1 polymer ?
#
loop_
_entity_poly.entity_id
_entity_poly.type
_entity_poly.pdbx_seq_one_letter_code
_entity_poly.pdbx_strand_id
1 'polypeptide(L)'
;MRKEQSENRSDLKEEEMDEVNNIRKFHPLINWKRNFMLRYVINEAIPINPLHHKGFNSIGCAPCTRPVKSYEKERDGRWWWENELEPKECGLHAK
;
A
#
# COMPACT_ATOMS: atom_id res chain seq x y z
N MET A 1 -2.38 -6.34 -3.48
CA MET A 1 -2.09 -5.63 -2.19
C MET A 1 -1.30 -6.55 -1.27
N ARG A 2 -0.49 -6.02 -0.32
CA ARG A 2 0.25 -6.82 0.68
C ARG A 2 -0.33 -6.65 2.09
N LYS A 3 -0.27 -7.69 2.92
CA LYS A 3 -0.80 -7.65 4.30
C LYS A 3 -0.08 -6.66 5.21
N GLU A 4 1.24 -6.53 5.06
CA GLU A 4 2.07 -5.67 5.93
C GLU A 4 1.79 -4.16 5.78
N GLN A 5 1.11 -3.74 4.70
CA GLN A 5 0.94 -2.31 4.39
C GLN A 5 0.05 -1.56 5.39
N SER A 6 -0.87 -2.24 6.06
CA SER A 6 -1.75 -1.67 7.09
C SER A 6 -2.50 -2.78 7.82
N GLU A 7 -2.97 -2.50 9.04
CA GLU A 7 -3.78 -3.43 9.84
C GLU A 7 -5.07 -3.84 9.10
N ASN A 8 -5.74 -2.90 8.42
CA ASN A 8 -6.94 -3.16 7.60
C ASN A 8 -6.72 -4.14 6.44
N ARG A 9 -5.47 -4.54 6.16
CA ARG A 9 -5.10 -5.48 5.10
C ARG A 9 -4.66 -6.85 5.64
N SER A 10 -4.69 -7.08 6.95
CA SER A 10 -4.27 -8.36 7.56
C SER A 10 -5.04 -9.56 7.02
N ASP A 11 -6.33 -9.35 6.74
CA ASP A 11 -7.29 -10.40 6.40
C ASP A 11 -7.48 -10.56 4.89
N LEU A 12 -6.66 -9.89 4.07
CA LEU A 12 -6.64 -10.10 2.64
C LEU A 12 -6.43 -11.59 2.32
N LYS A 13 -7.12 -12.05 1.28
CA LYS A 13 -6.95 -13.39 0.71
C LYS A 13 -6.12 -13.31 -0.56
N GLU A 14 -5.53 -14.44 -0.95
CA GLU A 14 -4.78 -14.53 -2.22
C GLU A 14 -5.68 -14.27 -3.43
N GLU A 15 -6.96 -14.67 -3.31
CA GLU A 15 -8.01 -14.44 -4.28
C GLU A 15 -9.25 -13.89 -3.56
N GLU A 16 -9.84 -12.82 -4.12
CA GLU A 16 -11.11 -12.25 -3.67
C GLU A 16 -11.99 -11.91 -4.88
N MET A 17 -13.31 -12.02 -4.74
CA MET A 17 -14.25 -11.45 -5.71
C MET A 17 -14.54 -10.00 -5.32
N ASP A 18 -14.37 -9.08 -6.26
CA ASP A 18 -14.87 -7.72 -6.16
C ASP A 18 -16.24 -7.67 -6.82
N GLU A 19 -17.28 -7.68 -5.99
CA GLU A 19 -18.68 -7.69 -6.44
C GLU A 19 -19.07 -6.36 -7.09
N VAL A 20 -18.54 -5.23 -6.59
CA VAL A 20 -18.83 -3.88 -7.11
C VAL A 20 -18.36 -3.73 -8.55
N ASN A 21 -17.16 -4.21 -8.85
CA ASN A 21 -16.58 -4.13 -10.20
C ASN A 21 -16.76 -5.42 -11.03
N ASN A 22 -17.35 -6.47 -10.45
CA ASN A 22 -17.51 -7.79 -11.04
C ASN A 22 -16.20 -8.39 -11.59
N ILE A 23 -15.12 -8.32 -10.80
CA ILE A 23 -13.81 -8.85 -11.18
C ILE A 23 -13.23 -9.76 -10.10
N ARG A 24 -12.43 -10.74 -10.53
CA ARG A 24 -11.63 -11.56 -9.63
C ARG A 24 -10.28 -10.86 -9.36
N LYS A 25 -10.03 -10.52 -8.10
CA LYS A 25 -8.80 -9.87 -7.63
C LYS A 25 -7.82 -10.92 -7.10
N PHE A 26 -6.57 -10.82 -7.53
CA PHE A 26 -5.47 -11.68 -7.06
C PHE A 26 -4.37 -10.85 -6.39
N HIS A 27 -3.82 -11.39 -5.31
CA HIS A 27 -2.81 -10.75 -4.47
C HIS A 27 -1.51 -11.56 -4.44
N PRO A 28 -0.76 -11.68 -5.55
CA PRO A 28 0.42 -12.54 -5.62
C PRO A 28 1.55 -12.13 -4.66
N LEU A 29 1.59 -10.85 -4.28
CA LEU A 29 2.58 -10.31 -3.34
C LEU A 29 2.05 -10.24 -1.90
N ILE A 30 0.97 -10.95 -1.57
CA ILE A 30 0.25 -10.77 -0.30
C ILE A 30 1.12 -10.92 0.94
N ASN A 31 2.05 -11.88 0.92
CA ASN A 31 2.94 -12.21 2.02
C ASN A 31 4.32 -11.53 1.92
N TRP A 32 4.58 -10.76 0.86
CA TRP A 32 5.86 -10.08 0.70
C TRP A 32 6.03 -9.00 1.77
N LYS A 33 7.17 -9.06 2.45
CA LYS A 33 7.59 -8.02 3.37
C LYS A 33 8.29 -6.88 2.64
N ARG A 34 8.24 -5.67 3.17
CA ARG A 34 8.79 -4.46 2.54
C ARG A 34 10.29 -4.58 2.29
N ASN A 35 11.05 -5.11 3.25
CA ASN A 35 12.49 -5.34 3.11
C ASN A 35 12.82 -6.31 1.96
N PHE A 36 12.06 -7.41 1.85
CA PHE A 36 12.21 -8.38 0.78
C PHE A 36 11.87 -7.76 -0.59
N MET A 37 10.75 -7.03 -0.66
CA MET A 37 10.34 -6.32 -1.87
C MET A 37 11.41 -5.31 -2.33
N LEU A 38 11.94 -4.49 -1.43
CA LEU A 38 13.00 -3.53 -1.76
C LEU A 38 14.27 -4.23 -2.25
N ARG A 39 14.68 -5.32 -1.60
CA ARG A 39 15.84 -6.11 -2.03
C ARG A 39 15.63 -6.68 -3.44
N TYR A 40 14.45 -7.22 -3.71
CA TYR A 40 14.10 -7.76 -5.02
C TYR A 40 14.16 -6.67 -6.10
N VAL A 41 13.53 -5.52 -5.85
CA VAL A 41 13.54 -4.35 -6.76
C VAL A 41 14.96 -3.90 -7.10
N ILE A 42 15.86 -3.85 -6.11
CA ILE A 42 17.27 -3.47 -6.31
C ILE A 42 18.01 -4.53 -7.13
N ASN A 43 17.89 -5.81 -6.76
CA ASN A 43 18.60 -6.92 -7.41
C ASN A 43 18.21 -7.06 -8.89
N GLU A 44 16.94 -6.84 -9.19
CA GLU A 44 16.39 -6.93 -10.55
C GLU A 44 16.47 -5.60 -11.33
N ALA A 45 17.12 -4.58 -10.76
CA ALA A 45 17.28 -3.25 -11.35
C ALA A 45 15.94 -2.63 -11.83
N ILE A 46 14.86 -2.85 -11.07
CA ILE A 46 13.53 -2.35 -11.42
C ILE A 46 13.48 -0.83 -11.18
N PRO A 47 13.09 -0.02 -12.17
CA PRO A 47 12.93 1.42 -11.98
C PRO A 47 11.88 1.73 -10.91
N ILE A 48 12.24 2.60 -9.96
CA ILE A 48 11.34 3.07 -8.91
C ILE A 48 10.95 4.53 -9.08
N ASN A 49 9.79 4.90 -8.54
CA ASN A 49 9.38 6.29 -8.52
C ASN A 49 10.38 7.14 -7.70
N PRO A 50 10.93 8.25 -8.24
CA PRO A 50 11.90 9.10 -7.54
C PRO A 50 11.42 9.65 -6.19
N LEU A 51 10.10 9.75 -5.97
CA LEU A 51 9.51 10.18 -4.70
C LEU A 51 9.84 9.23 -3.54
N HIS A 52 10.16 7.95 -3.80
CA HIS A 52 10.62 7.05 -2.75
C HIS A 52 11.91 7.55 -2.08
N HIS A 53 12.81 8.20 -2.82
CA HIS A 53 14.01 8.84 -2.25
C HIS A 53 13.71 10.10 -1.44
N LYS A 54 12.49 10.65 -1.57
CA LYS A 54 12.02 11.82 -0.83
C LYS A 54 11.14 11.45 0.38
N GLY A 55 11.15 10.16 0.79
CA GLY A 55 10.40 9.68 1.95
C GLY A 55 8.94 9.29 1.67
N PHE A 56 8.51 9.23 0.41
CA PHE A 56 7.16 8.78 0.07
C PHE A 56 7.10 7.25 0.03
N ASN A 57 6.75 6.62 1.15
CA ASN A 57 6.72 5.16 1.26
C ASN A 57 5.47 4.52 0.62
N SER A 58 4.35 5.24 0.57
CA SER A 58 3.11 4.89 -0.12
C SER A 58 2.64 6.09 -0.94
N ILE A 59 2.47 5.93 -2.25
CA ILE A 59 2.19 7.02 -3.19
C ILE A 59 0.75 6.91 -3.70
N GLY A 60 0.00 8.01 -3.69
CA GLY A 60 -1.30 8.16 -4.32
C GLY A 60 -1.43 9.51 -5.01
N CYS A 61 -2.63 10.11 -5.00
CA CYS A 61 -2.86 11.44 -5.56
C CYS A 61 -2.09 12.51 -4.78
N ALA A 62 -1.64 13.56 -5.47
CA ALA A 62 -0.86 14.67 -4.90
C ALA A 62 -1.47 15.32 -3.64
N PRO A 63 -2.77 15.67 -3.59
CA PRO A 63 -3.34 16.32 -2.39
C PRO A 63 -3.51 15.38 -1.20
N CYS A 64 -3.43 14.06 -1.43
CA CYS A 64 -3.68 13.02 -0.41
C CYS A 64 -2.46 12.12 -0.19
N THR A 65 -1.26 12.55 -0.61
CA THR A 65 0.01 11.89 -0.28
C THR A 65 1.06 12.85 0.29
N ARG A 66 1.66 12.52 1.44
CA ARG A 66 2.82 13.20 2.02
C ARG A 66 3.97 12.22 2.33
N PRO A 67 5.22 12.68 2.45
CA PRO A 67 6.30 11.83 2.93
C PRO A 67 6.07 11.43 4.40
N VAL A 68 6.64 10.28 4.78
CA VAL A 68 6.60 9.76 6.15
C VAL A 68 7.98 9.79 6.77
N LYS A 69 8.02 9.91 8.10
CA LYS A 69 9.24 9.82 8.91
C LYS A 69 9.61 8.36 9.17
N SER A 70 10.82 8.14 9.67
CA SER A 70 11.35 6.78 9.93
C SER A 70 10.55 5.96 10.94
N TYR A 71 9.85 6.61 11.86
CA TYR A 71 9.02 5.96 12.89
C TYR A 71 7.53 5.83 12.50
N GLU A 72 7.11 6.48 11.40
CA GLU A 72 5.73 6.40 10.90
C GLU A 72 5.55 5.12 10.07
N LYS A 73 4.34 4.54 10.09
CA LYS A 73 4.01 3.35 9.30
C LYS A 73 3.99 3.68 7.81
N GLU A 74 4.13 2.65 6.96
CA GLU A 74 4.26 2.79 5.49
C GLU A 74 3.16 3.65 4.84
N ARG A 75 1.94 3.64 5.40
CA ARG A 75 0.76 4.32 4.86
C ARG A 75 0.31 5.56 5.63
N ASP A 76 1.01 5.99 6.67
CA ASP A 76 0.61 7.18 7.47
C ASP A 76 0.65 8.48 6.64
N GLY A 77 1.39 8.47 5.52
CA GLY A 77 1.41 9.57 4.55
C GLY A 77 0.17 9.63 3.63
N ARG A 78 -0.77 8.69 3.74
CA ARG A 78 -2.01 8.63 2.95
C ARG A 78 -3.18 9.05 3.83
N TRP A 79 -3.99 10.01 3.38
CA TRP A 79 -5.14 10.53 4.14
C TRP A 79 -4.75 10.86 5.60
N TRP A 80 -3.64 11.61 5.75
CA TRP A 80 -3.04 11.88 7.05
C TRP A 80 -3.90 12.75 7.97
N TRP A 81 -4.92 13.43 7.42
CA TRP A 81 -5.87 14.24 8.17
C TRP A 81 -7.14 13.49 8.56
N GLU A 82 -7.38 12.29 7.99
CA GLU A 82 -8.58 11.51 8.28
C GLU A 82 -8.46 10.78 9.62
N ASN A 83 -9.61 10.56 10.26
CA ASN A 83 -9.72 9.90 11.54
C ASN A 83 -9.08 8.49 11.49
N GLU A 84 -8.26 8.17 12.47
CA GLU A 84 -7.58 6.88 12.57
C GLU A 84 -8.54 5.72 12.86
N LEU A 85 -9.76 6.03 13.34
CA LEU A 85 -10.81 5.04 13.58
C LEU A 85 -11.45 4.49 12.30
N GLU A 86 -11.30 5.18 11.17
CA GLU A 86 -11.88 4.75 9.89
C GLU A 86 -10.85 4.01 9.03
N PRO A 87 -11.25 2.94 8.33
CA PRO A 87 -10.35 2.25 7.43
C PRO A 87 -9.87 3.15 6.29
N LYS A 88 -8.58 3.49 6.32
CA LYS A 88 -7.90 4.25 5.27
C LYS A 88 -7.68 3.39 4.02
N GLU A 89 -8.75 3.08 3.30
CA GLU A 89 -8.72 2.39 2.02
C GLU A 89 -9.32 3.20 0.89
N CYS A 90 -8.73 3.02 -0.30
CA CYS A 90 -9.19 3.71 -1.49
C CYS A 90 -10.48 3.05 -1.98
N GLY A 91 -11.39 3.83 -2.58
CA GLY A 91 -12.61 3.31 -3.22
C GLY A 91 -12.37 2.23 -4.27
N LEU A 92 -11.15 2.13 -4.83
CA LEU A 92 -10.72 1.01 -5.70
C LEU A 92 -10.73 -0.37 -4.99
N HIS A 93 -10.80 -0.37 -3.66
CA HIS A 93 -10.72 -1.53 -2.80
C HIS A 93 -11.86 -1.56 -1.76
N ALA A 94 -12.82 -0.64 -1.88
CA ALA A 94 -14.05 -0.75 -1.11
C ALA A 94 -14.75 -2.06 -1.50
N LYS A 95 -15.17 -2.82 -0.49
CA LYS A 95 -16.01 -4.01 -0.66
C LYS A 95 -17.46 -3.57 -0.72
#